data_AF-A0A7W6H7Z2-F1
#
_entry.id   AF-A0A7W6H7Z2-F1
#
_cell.length_a   1.000
_cell.length_b   1.000
_cell.length_c   1.000
_cell.angle_alpha   90.00
_cell.angle_beta   90.00
_cell.angle_gamma   90.00
#
_symmetry.space_group_name_H-M   'P 1'
#
loop_
_entity.id
_entity.type
_entity.pdbx_description
1 polymer ?
#
loop_
_entity_poly.entity_id
_entity_poly.type
_entity_poly.pdbx_seq_one_letter_code
_entity_poly.pdbx_strand_id
1 'polypeptide(L)'
;MNSRRRILGFAGLAVLLIVAALVRALHVMPVGTGETRASPDGRFTASVMDWSERGFLTDAPRRWFEYRVEGPGVHHALSGNPIDGPYFGSRSSHRVIRWSEDDAFVEFVFPDTTLRLTIAPPGPCRLVADIAGFDVRQTENRLLVRPEGWRDLRQPWEMTVSLRPGVEASPGLDRQVRVGGDLVRYAVSREGGGSGGDAITMRAERPSTSGVLALEWHGEAEAGIEPDFVEAWALLGAVECGT
;
A
#
# COMPACT_ATOMS: atom_id res chain seq x y z
N MET A 1 -13.96 57.18 -3.83
CA MET A 1 -14.85 56.08 -3.38
C MET A 1 -13.98 54.83 -3.17
N ASN A 2 -13.84 54.39 -1.92
CA ASN A 2 -12.59 53.85 -1.38
C ASN A 2 -12.31 52.37 -1.71
N SER A 3 -11.15 52.11 -2.33
CA SER A 3 -10.58 50.77 -2.63
C SER A 3 -10.64 49.79 -1.44
N ARG A 4 -10.43 50.28 -0.21
CA ARG A 4 -10.51 49.46 1.03
C ARG A 4 -11.89 48.83 1.29
N ARG A 5 -13.00 49.48 0.92
CA ARG A 5 -14.35 48.89 1.06
C ARG A 5 -14.61 47.76 0.06
N ARG A 6 -14.01 47.83 -1.13
CA ARG A 6 -14.11 46.75 -2.13
C ARG A 6 -13.32 45.52 -1.69
N ILE A 7 -12.10 45.70 -1.18
CA ILE A 7 -11.25 44.60 -0.68
C ILE A 7 -11.91 43.86 0.49
N LEU A 8 -12.49 44.59 1.46
CA LEU A 8 -13.25 43.98 2.56
C LEU A 8 -14.50 43.23 2.07
N GLY A 9 -15.20 43.76 1.06
CA GLY A 9 -16.34 43.07 0.44
C GLY A 9 -15.94 41.77 -0.27
N PHE A 10 -14.83 41.77 -1.02
CA PHE A 10 -14.32 40.57 -1.70
C PHE A 10 -13.81 39.52 -0.72
N ALA A 11 -13.09 39.94 0.34
CA ALA A 11 -12.62 39.02 1.37
C ALA A 11 -13.80 38.36 2.12
N GLY A 12 -14.85 39.13 2.46
CA GLY A 12 -16.05 38.58 3.09
C GLY A 12 -16.79 37.59 2.19
N LEU A 13 -16.94 37.90 0.89
CA LEU A 13 -17.53 36.98 -0.09
C LEU A 13 -16.70 35.70 -0.25
N ALA A 14 -15.37 35.82 -0.31
CA ALA A 14 -14.48 34.67 -0.42
C ALA A 14 -14.60 33.74 0.79
N VAL A 15 -14.66 34.29 2.01
CA VAL A 15 -14.87 33.50 3.23
C VAL A 15 -16.22 32.78 3.20
N LEU A 16 -17.29 33.46 2.81
CA LEU A 16 -18.62 32.84 2.67
C LEU A 16 -18.63 31.71 1.63
N LEU A 17 -17.97 31.88 0.50
CA LEU A 17 -17.85 30.85 -0.53
C LEU A 17 -17.03 29.65 -0.03
N ILE A 18 -15.95 29.87 0.73
CA ILE A 18 -15.16 28.80 1.34
C ILE A 18 -16.00 28.01 2.34
N VAL A 19 -16.75 28.70 3.22
CA VAL A 19 -17.64 28.04 4.19
C VAL A 19 -18.73 27.26 3.48
N ALA A 20 -19.37 27.83 2.46
CA ALA A 20 -20.38 27.14 1.67
C ALA A 20 -19.82 25.90 0.95
N ALA A 21 -18.61 26.01 0.39
CA ALA A 21 -17.91 24.89 -0.25
C ALA A 21 -17.56 23.78 0.74
N LEU A 22 -17.09 24.13 1.95
CA LEU A 22 -16.81 23.17 3.03
C LEU A 22 -18.07 22.46 3.51
N VAL A 23 -19.15 23.20 3.78
CA VAL A 23 -20.44 22.60 4.17
C VAL A 23 -20.95 21.67 3.07
N ARG A 24 -20.86 22.08 1.81
CA ARG A 24 -21.26 21.25 0.68
C ARG A 24 -20.38 20.00 0.57
N ALA A 25 -19.06 20.14 0.69
CA ALA A 25 -18.11 19.04 0.66
C ALA A 25 -18.44 18.00 1.74
N LEU A 26 -18.74 18.43 2.97
CA LEU A 26 -19.16 17.54 4.06
C LEU A 26 -20.48 16.83 3.76
N HIS A 27 -21.44 17.50 3.12
CA HIS A 27 -22.74 16.92 2.76
C HIS A 27 -22.68 15.90 1.62
N VAL A 28 -21.66 15.98 0.76
CA VAL A 28 -21.50 15.07 -0.38
C VAL A 28 -20.47 13.97 -0.15
N MET A 29 -19.89 13.89 1.05
CA MET A 29 -18.97 12.80 1.38
C MET A 29 -19.70 11.46 1.22
N PRO A 30 -19.04 10.45 0.64
CA PRO A 30 -19.62 9.14 0.50
C PRO A 30 -19.90 8.55 1.89
N VAL A 31 -21.14 8.12 2.09
CA VAL A 31 -21.57 7.43 3.31
C VAL A 31 -21.80 5.98 2.96
N GLY A 32 -21.14 5.08 3.69
CA GLY A 32 -21.18 3.64 3.46
C GLY A 32 -21.68 2.89 4.68
N THR A 33 -22.42 1.81 4.43
CA THR A 33 -22.73 0.78 5.41
C THR A 33 -22.38 -0.56 4.80
N GLY A 34 -21.95 -1.53 5.60
CA GLY A 34 -21.52 -2.80 5.04
C GLY A 34 -21.28 -3.87 6.08
N GLU A 35 -20.91 -5.03 5.58
CA GLU A 35 -20.45 -6.17 6.37
C GLU A 35 -18.95 -6.37 6.15
N THR A 36 -18.24 -6.69 7.23
CA THR A 36 -16.84 -7.10 7.18
C THR A 36 -16.69 -8.39 7.97
N ARG A 37 -15.94 -9.35 7.44
CA ARG A 37 -15.77 -10.66 8.05
C ARG A 37 -14.39 -11.25 7.78
N ALA A 38 -13.71 -11.65 8.84
CA ALA A 38 -12.48 -12.43 8.76
C ALA A 38 -12.76 -13.86 8.23
N SER A 39 -11.77 -14.42 7.54
CA SER A 39 -11.73 -15.83 7.16
C SER A 39 -11.67 -16.73 8.41
N PRO A 40 -12.12 -17.99 8.34
CA PRO A 40 -11.99 -18.99 9.41
C PRO A 40 -10.62 -19.00 10.12
N ASP A 41 -9.52 -18.92 9.36
CA ASP A 41 -8.16 -18.87 9.91
C ASP A 41 -7.68 -17.47 10.34
N GLY A 42 -8.48 -16.43 10.12
CA GLY A 42 -8.18 -15.04 10.43
C GLY A 42 -7.13 -14.37 9.54
N ARG A 43 -6.61 -15.04 8.50
CA ARG A 43 -5.59 -14.45 7.61
C ARG A 43 -6.17 -13.41 6.66
N PHE A 44 -7.40 -13.59 6.21
CA PHE A 44 -8.03 -12.72 5.22
C PHE A 44 -9.23 -12.01 5.83
N THR A 45 -9.56 -10.85 5.29
CA THR A 45 -10.75 -10.08 5.62
C THR A 45 -11.50 -9.77 4.34
N ALA A 46 -12.77 -10.16 4.28
CA ALA A 46 -13.67 -9.78 3.22
C ALA A 46 -14.59 -8.68 3.71
N SER A 47 -14.89 -7.71 2.86
CA SER A 47 -15.87 -6.68 3.13
C SER A 47 -16.73 -6.41 1.91
N VAL A 48 -17.98 -6.05 2.16
CA VAL A 48 -18.87 -5.48 1.17
C VAL A 48 -19.50 -4.23 1.73
N MET A 49 -19.32 -3.12 1.03
CA MET A 49 -19.79 -1.80 1.41
C MET A 49 -20.82 -1.31 0.40
N ASP A 50 -21.98 -0.92 0.88
CA ASP A 50 -22.99 -0.16 0.14
C ASP A 50 -22.74 1.32 0.35
N TRP A 51 -22.19 1.96 -0.68
CA TRP A 51 -21.86 3.37 -0.68
C TRP A 51 -22.96 4.19 -1.33
N SER A 52 -23.21 5.36 -0.77
CA SER A 52 -24.04 6.39 -1.37
C SER A 52 -23.37 7.76 -1.27
N GLU A 53 -23.42 8.52 -2.35
CA GLU A 53 -22.99 9.92 -2.39
C GLU A 53 -23.99 10.75 -3.18
N ARG A 54 -23.89 12.08 -3.06
CA ARG A 54 -24.63 13.02 -3.93
C ARG A 54 -23.66 13.85 -4.73
N GLY A 55 -23.97 14.10 -6.00
CA GLY A 55 -23.12 14.94 -6.85
C GLY A 55 -22.94 16.36 -6.27
N PHE A 56 -21.70 16.84 -6.18
CA PHE A 56 -21.39 18.16 -5.62
C PHE A 56 -22.22 19.29 -6.25
N LEU A 57 -22.34 19.30 -7.59
CA LEU A 57 -23.07 20.32 -8.34
C LEU A 57 -24.54 19.96 -8.63
N THR A 58 -24.82 18.68 -8.89
CA THR A 58 -26.12 18.23 -9.41
C THR A 58 -27.07 17.71 -8.33
N ASP A 59 -26.56 17.43 -7.13
CA ASP A 59 -27.25 16.69 -6.06
C ASP A 59 -27.78 15.30 -6.49
N ALA A 60 -27.39 14.82 -7.66
CA ALA A 60 -27.83 13.54 -8.17
C ALA A 60 -27.31 12.41 -7.26
N PRO A 61 -28.18 11.50 -6.80
CA PRO A 61 -27.76 10.40 -5.96
C PRO A 61 -26.98 9.39 -6.80
N ARG A 62 -25.87 8.90 -6.23
CA ARG A 62 -25.11 7.79 -6.77
C ARG A 62 -24.93 6.75 -5.68
N ARG A 63 -25.21 5.51 -6.01
CA ARG A 63 -25.05 4.36 -5.10
C ARG A 63 -24.25 3.29 -5.81
N TRP A 64 -23.34 2.63 -5.10
CA TRP A 64 -22.54 1.53 -5.65
C TRP A 64 -22.15 0.58 -4.53
N PHE A 65 -21.89 -0.68 -4.90
CA PHE A 65 -21.30 -1.64 -3.99
C PHE A 65 -19.80 -1.73 -4.23
N GLU A 66 -19.06 -1.93 -3.15
CA GLU A 66 -17.64 -2.19 -3.17
C GLU A 66 -17.36 -3.47 -2.41
N TYR A 67 -16.77 -4.45 -3.10
CA TYR A 67 -16.38 -5.73 -2.56
C TYR A 67 -14.86 -5.73 -2.42
N ARG A 68 -14.35 -6.03 -1.22
CA ARG A 68 -12.92 -6.17 -0.99
C ARG A 68 -12.59 -7.49 -0.33
N VAL A 69 -11.44 -8.04 -0.69
CA VAL A 69 -10.78 -9.15 0.00
C VAL A 69 -9.34 -8.77 0.21
N GLU A 70 -8.94 -8.67 1.46
CA GLU A 70 -7.62 -8.19 1.87
C GLU A 70 -6.96 -9.23 2.77
N GLY A 71 -5.67 -9.46 2.58
CA GLY A 71 -4.86 -10.29 3.46
C GLY A 71 -3.49 -10.58 2.85
N PRO A 72 -2.76 -11.56 3.39
CA PRO A 72 -1.39 -11.79 2.96
C PRO A 72 -1.24 -12.10 1.47
N GLY A 73 -0.64 -11.16 0.72
CA GLY A 73 -0.41 -11.31 -0.73
C GLY A 73 -1.68 -11.24 -1.58
N VAL A 74 -2.82 -10.84 -1.01
CA VAL A 74 -4.13 -10.82 -1.67
C VAL A 74 -4.79 -9.47 -1.43
N HIS A 75 -5.08 -8.76 -2.51
CA HIS A 75 -5.90 -7.55 -2.50
C HIS A 75 -6.80 -7.54 -3.73
N HIS A 76 -8.05 -7.94 -3.54
CA HIS A 76 -9.08 -7.85 -4.57
C HIS A 76 -10.04 -6.73 -4.21
N ALA A 77 -10.29 -5.82 -5.14
CA ALA A 77 -11.31 -4.80 -5.01
C ALA A 77 -12.16 -4.78 -6.28
N LEU A 78 -13.47 -4.95 -6.13
CA LEU A 78 -14.45 -4.86 -7.22
C LEU A 78 -15.48 -3.80 -6.84
N SER A 79 -15.83 -2.94 -7.80
CA SER A 79 -16.92 -1.98 -7.62
C SER A 79 -17.96 -2.19 -8.70
N GLY A 80 -19.23 -1.99 -8.35
CA GLY A 80 -20.33 -2.24 -9.27
C GLY A 80 -21.62 -1.56 -8.86
N ASN A 81 -22.62 -1.69 -9.73
CA ASN A 81 -23.97 -1.25 -9.40
C ASN A 81 -24.50 -2.03 -8.19
N PRO A 82 -25.37 -1.42 -7.38
CA PRO A 82 -26.03 -2.12 -6.28
C PRO A 82 -26.74 -3.38 -6.81
N ILE A 83 -26.57 -4.49 -6.10
CA ILE A 83 -27.32 -5.72 -6.35
C ILE A 83 -28.62 -5.64 -5.55
N ASP A 84 -29.75 -5.96 -6.19
CA ASP A 84 -31.04 -6.02 -5.52
C ASP A 84 -31.03 -7.11 -4.44
N GLY A 85 -31.58 -6.79 -3.27
CA GLY A 85 -31.62 -7.72 -2.16
C GLY A 85 -31.99 -7.08 -0.82
N PRO A 86 -32.04 -7.88 0.27
CA PRO A 86 -32.27 -7.36 1.60
C PRO A 86 -31.12 -6.44 1.99
N TYR A 87 -31.46 -5.41 2.75
CA TYR A 87 -30.48 -4.53 3.35
C TYR A 87 -29.48 -5.35 4.20
N PHE A 88 -28.18 -5.08 4.03
CA PHE A 88 -27.10 -5.70 4.81
C PHE A 88 -26.26 -4.63 5.52
N GLY A 89 -25.39 -5.08 6.43
CA GLY A 89 -24.44 -4.24 7.14
C GLY A 89 -24.83 -3.93 8.59
N SER A 90 -24.26 -2.85 9.16
CA SER A 90 -24.22 -2.58 10.62
C SER A 90 -25.57 -2.62 11.36
N ARG A 91 -26.70 -2.48 10.66
CA ARG A 91 -28.06 -2.50 11.22
C ARG A 91 -28.91 -3.67 10.74
N SER A 92 -28.33 -4.65 10.06
CA SER A 92 -29.02 -5.82 9.52
C SER A 92 -28.54 -7.10 10.20
N SER A 93 -29.45 -8.07 10.35
CA SER A 93 -29.11 -9.45 10.70
C SER A 93 -28.73 -10.29 9.48
N HIS A 94 -28.94 -9.78 8.26
CA HIS A 94 -28.59 -10.47 7.02
C HIS A 94 -27.08 -10.47 6.84
N ARG A 95 -26.53 -11.69 6.80
CA ARG A 95 -25.13 -11.92 6.47
C ARG A 95 -25.03 -12.29 5.00
N VAL A 96 -24.23 -11.54 4.27
CA VAL A 96 -23.97 -11.73 2.85
C VAL A 96 -22.57 -12.27 2.62
N ILE A 97 -21.66 -12.23 3.59
CA ILE A 97 -20.30 -12.79 3.46
C ILE A 97 -20.22 -14.21 4.00
N ARG A 98 -19.87 -15.16 3.11
CA ARG A 98 -19.61 -16.55 3.46
C ARG A 98 -18.23 -16.99 2.95
N TRP A 99 -17.39 -17.42 3.89
CA TRP A 99 -16.10 -18.01 3.59
C TRP A 99 -16.24 -19.51 3.32
N SER A 100 -15.39 -20.04 2.44
CA SER A 100 -15.16 -21.48 2.35
C SER A 100 -14.47 -21.99 3.62
N GLU A 101 -14.60 -23.29 3.93
CA GLU A 101 -14.01 -23.87 5.14
C GLU A 101 -12.48 -23.91 5.10
N ASP A 102 -11.91 -23.92 3.91
CA ASP A 102 -10.48 -23.98 3.62
C ASP A 102 -9.85 -22.61 3.28
N ASP A 103 -10.60 -21.52 3.46
CA ASP A 103 -10.19 -20.15 3.17
C ASP A 103 -9.82 -19.89 1.67
N ALA A 104 -10.09 -20.84 0.77
CA ALA A 104 -9.74 -20.77 -0.64
C ALA A 104 -10.62 -19.81 -1.45
N PHE A 105 -11.82 -19.48 -0.97
CA PHE A 105 -12.70 -18.50 -1.62
C PHE A 105 -13.67 -17.86 -0.64
N VAL A 106 -14.21 -16.73 -1.07
CA VAL A 106 -15.32 -16.04 -0.39
C VAL A 106 -16.47 -15.84 -1.36
N GLU A 107 -17.69 -16.01 -0.85
CA GLU A 107 -18.94 -15.77 -1.54
C GLU A 107 -19.66 -14.57 -0.91
N PHE A 108 -20.08 -13.65 -1.77
CA PHE A 108 -21.03 -12.59 -1.42
C PHE A 108 -22.41 -13.03 -1.93
N VAL A 109 -23.26 -13.46 -1.00
CA VAL A 109 -24.55 -14.12 -1.27
C VAL A 109 -25.67 -13.11 -1.13
N PHE A 110 -26.30 -12.76 -2.25
CA PHE A 110 -27.54 -11.99 -2.36
C PHE A 110 -28.68 -12.92 -2.80
N PRO A 111 -29.96 -12.52 -2.72
CA PRO A 111 -31.09 -13.41 -3.00
C PRO A 111 -31.04 -14.04 -4.40
N ASP A 112 -30.68 -13.24 -5.40
CA ASP A 112 -30.71 -13.65 -6.81
C ASP A 112 -29.31 -13.71 -7.44
N THR A 113 -28.25 -13.46 -6.67
CA THR A 113 -26.88 -13.39 -7.19
C THR A 113 -25.87 -13.80 -6.14
N THR A 114 -24.91 -14.64 -6.54
CA THR A 114 -23.74 -14.96 -5.73
C THR A 114 -22.49 -14.53 -6.48
N LEU A 115 -21.70 -13.66 -5.88
CA LEU A 115 -20.38 -13.29 -6.38
C LEU A 115 -19.33 -14.12 -5.63
N ARG A 116 -18.58 -14.95 -6.34
CA ARG A 116 -17.49 -15.74 -5.77
C ARG A 116 -16.14 -15.14 -6.14
N LEU A 117 -15.32 -14.82 -5.15
CA LEU A 117 -13.91 -14.48 -5.34
C LEU A 117 -13.06 -15.66 -4.85
N THR A 118 -12.32 -16.25 -5.78
CA THR A 118 -11.33 -17.28 -5.45
C THR A 118 -10.03 -16.62 -5.04
N ILE A 119 -9.51 -17.05 -3.90
CA ILE A 119 -8.26 -16.57 -3.33
C ILE A 119 -7.22 -17.62 -3.72
N ALA A 120 -6.52 -17.34 -4.81
CA ALA A 120 -5.27 -18.04 -5.07
C ALA A 120 -4.20 -17.33 -4.24
N PRO A 121 -3.69 -17.90 -3.13
CA PRO A 121 -2.49 -17.35 -2.52
C PRO A 121 -1.42 -17.31 -3.63
N PRO A 122 -0.62 -16.23 -3.74
CA PRO A 122 0.53 -16.26 -4.61
C PRO A 122 1.33 -17.52 -4.26
N GLY A 123 1.68 -18.32 -5.26
CA GLY A 123 2.47 -19.55 -5.05
C GLY A 123 3.74 -19.24 -4.24
N PRO A 124 4.41 -20.24 -3.65
CA PRO A 124 5.59 -20.02 -2.83
C PRO A 124 6.62 -19.19 -3.63
N CYS A 125 6.77 -17.91 -3.27
CA CYS A 125 7.70 -17.03 -3.94
C CYS A 125 9.08 -17.25 -3.33
N ARG A 126 9.97 -17.87 -4.10
CA ARG A 126 11.38 -17.92 -3.78
C ARG A 126 12.05 -16.66 -4.32
N LEU A 127 12.50 -15.77 -3.45
CA LEU A 127 13.27 -14.60 -3.91
C LEU A 127 14.54 -15.05 -4.60
N VAL A 128 14.75 -14.56 -5.81
CA VAL A 128 15.96 -14.76 -6.61
C VAL A 128 16.44 -13.40 -7.12
N ALA A 129 17.75 -13.26 -7.22
CA ALA A 129 18.38 -12.09 -7.84
C ALA A 129 19.57 -12.61 -8.67
N ASP A 130 19.48 -12.44 -9.99
CA ASP A 130 20.60 -12.70 -10.89
C ASP A 130 21.30 -11.37 -11.18
N ILE A 131 22.33 -11.07 -10.38
CA ILE A 131 23.04 -9.79 -10.43
C ILE A 131 24.54 -9.98 -10.20
N ALA A 132 25.35 -9.47 -11.12
CA ALA A 132 26.80 -9.58 -11.07
C ALA A 132 27.42 -8.61 -10.06
N GLY A 133 28.54 -9.02 -9.43
CA GLY A 133 29.27 -8.20 -8.45
C GLY A 133 28.76 -8.31 -7.00
N PHE A 134 27.87 -9.26 -6.72
CA PHE A 134 27.27 -9.47 -5.40
C PHE A 134 27.44 -10.92 -4.91
N ASP A 135 27.72 -11.09 -3.61
CA ASP A 135 27.53 -12.34 -2.88
C ASP A 135 26.08 -12.38 -2.39
N VAL A 136 25.22 -13.09 -3.13
CA VAL A 136 23.79 -13.25 -2.82
C VAL A 136 23.57 -14.57 -2.09
N ARG A 137 23.04 -14.48 -0.87
CA ARG A 137 22.69 -15.64 -0.05
C ARG A 137 21.22 -15.65 0.27
N GLN A 138 20.55 -16.72 -0.12
CA GLN A 138 19.19 -16.95 0.32
C GLN A 138 19.17 -17.48 1.76
N THR A 139 18.32 -16.88 2.58
CA THR A 139 17.88 -17.42 3.87
C THR A 139 16.35 -17.58 3.81
N GLU A 140 15.74 -18.25 4.78
CA GLU A 140 14.33 -18.69 4.77
C GLU A 140 13.40 -17.86 3.87
N ASN A 141 13.18 -16.57 4.19
CA ASN A 141 12.28 -15.67 3.46
C ASN A 141 12.95 -14.36 3.00
N ARG A 142 14.28 -14.32 2.93
CA ARG A 142 15.03 -13.09 2.57
C ARG A 142 16.32 -13.40 1.83
N LEU A 143 16.72 -12.48 0.96
CA LEU A 143 18.04 -12.42 0.37
C LEU A 143 18.94 -11.56 1.25
N LEU A 144 20.08 -12.10 1.64
CA LEU A 144 21.19 -11.36 2.20
C LEU A 144 22.19 -11.09 1.08
N VAL A 145 22.53 -9.83 0.86
CA VAL A 145 23.35 -9.40 -0.27
C VAL A 145 24.49 -8.52 0.22
N ARG A 146 25.70 -8.85 -0.22
CA ARG A 146 26.94 -8.13 0.08
C ARG A 146 27.73 -7.91 -1.20
N PRO A 147 28.64 -6.92 -1.25
CA PRO A 147 29.53 -6.79 -2.40
C PRO A 147 30.41 -8.04 -2.54
N GLU A 148 30.74 -8.41 -3.76
CA GLU A 148 31.74 -9.45 -4.00
C GLU A 148 33.09 -9.02 -3.38
N GLY A 149 33.80 -9.97 -2.73
CA GLY A 149 35.04 -9.65 -2.02
C GLY A 149 34.86 -8.86 -0.72
N TRP A 150 33.64 -8.75 -0.17
CA TRP A 150 33.35 -7.95 1.04
C TRP A 150 34.25 -8.22 2.26
N ARG A 151 34.87 -9.40 2.34
CA ARG A 151 35.78 -9.77 3.45
C ARG A 151 37.05 -8.94 3.48
N ASP A 152 37.45 -8.38 2.33
CA ASP A 152 38.65 -7.56 2.19
C ASP A 152 38.33 -6.07 2.35
N LEU A 153 37.05 -5.70 2.43
CA LEU A 153 36.62 -4.32 2.64
C LEU A 153 36.71 -3.94 4.10
N ARG A 154 37.20 -2.72 4.36
CA ARG A 154 37.28 -2.16 5.71
C ARG A 154 35.91 -1.90 6.33
N GLN A 155 34.96 -1.47 5.52
CA GLN A 155 33.59 -1.09 5.90
C GLN A 155 32.63 -1.62 4.83
N PRO A 156 32.32 -2.93 4.82
CA PRO A 156 31.38 -3.49 3.86
C PRO A 156 29.97 -3.02 4.20
N TRP A 157 29.20 -2.64 3.19
CA TRP A 157 27.76 -2.49 3.32
C TRP A 157 27.06 -3.85 3.18
N GLU A 158 25.85 -3.92 3.69
CA GLU A 158 24.99 -5.10 3.66
C GLU A 158 23.58 -4.70 3.22
N MET A 159 22.94 -5.56 2.42
CA MET A 159 21.55 -5.42 2.05
C MET A 159 20.77 -6.66 2.44
N THR A 160 19.53 -6.45 2.87
CA THR A 160 18.54 -7.52 2.99
C THR A 160 17.33 -7.20 2.14
N VAL A 161 16.80 -8.20 1.44
CA VAL A 161 15.56 -8.08 0.67
C VAL A 161 14.59 -9.15 1.15
N SER A 162 13.39 -8.74 1.52
CA SER A 162 12.31 -9.63 1.98
C SER A 162 11.03 -9.38 1.20
N LEU A 163 10.19 -10.41 1.09
CA LEU A 163 8.85 -10.28 0.55
C LEU A 163 7.88 -10.12 1.70
N ARG A 164 7.13 -9.03 1.70
CA ARG A 164 6.05 -8.81 2.65
C ARG A 164 4.70 -8.95 1.96
N PRO A 165 3.72 -9.57 2.62
CA PRO A 165 2.35 -9.56 2.14
C PRO A 165 1.78 -8.13 2.07
N GLY A 166 0.88 -7.90 1.10
CA GLY A 166 0.07 -6.68 1.00
C GLY A 166 0.52 -5.73 -0.11
N VAL A 167 -0.09 -4.53 -0.14
CA VAL A 167 0.21 -3.46 -1.12
C VAL A 167 0.42 -2.10 -0.46
N GLU A 168 0.18 -2.00 0.85
CA GLU A 168 0.37 -0.77 1.60
C GLU A 168 1.85 -0.59 1.93
N ALA A 169 2.38 0.59 1.63
CA ALA A 169 3.75 0.93 1.95
C ALA A 169 3.91 1.12 3.46
N SER A 170 5.07 0.76 4.01
CA SER A 170 5.35 1.03 5.43
C SER A 170 5.25 2.53 5.74
N PRO A 171 4.78 2.88 6.95
CA PRO A 171 4.82 4.25 7.41
C PRO A 171 6.28 4.73 7.48
N GLY A 172 6.48 6.02 7.19
CA GLY A 172 7.78 6.67 7.29
C GLY A 172 8.70 6.52 6.06
N LEU A 173 8.18 6.07 4.92
CA LEU A 173 8.85 6.14 3.62
C LEU A 173 8.40 7.40 2.87
N ASP A 174 9.11 8.50 3.09
CA ASP A 174 8.73 9.86 2.66
C ASP A 174 9.32 10.28 1.32
N ARG A 175 10.29 9.53 0.78
CA ARG A 175 10.95 9.79 -0.51
C ARG A 175 10.53 8.78 -1.56
N GLN A 176 10.72 9.13 -2.84
CA GLN A 176 10.34 8.30 -3.99
C GLN A 176 11.42 8.32 -5.07
N VAL A 177 11.64 7.17 -5.71
CA VAL A 177 12.56 7.01 -6.85
C VAL A 177 11.97 6.03 -7.86
N ARG A 178 12.32 6.16 -9.14
CA ARG A 178 11.97 5.16 -10.15
C ARG A 178 13.09 4.14 -10.30
N VAL A 179 12.74 2.86 -10.23
CA VAL A 179 13.66 1.74 -10.47
C VAL A 179 13.02 0.88 -11.56
N GLY A 180 13.61 0.91 -12.76
CA GLY A 180 12.96 0.35 -13.94
C GLY A 180 11.60 1.02 -14.21
N GLY A 181 10.54 0.21 -14.30
CA GLY A 181 9.16 0.68 -14.47
C GLY A 181 8.47 1.09 -13.17
N ASP A 182 9.00 0.69 -12.02
CA ASP A 182 8.30 0.75 -10.75
C ASP A 182 8.62 2.03 -9.96
N LEU A 183 7.63 2.48 -9.19
CA LEU A 183 7.81 3.54 -8.20
C LEU A 183 8.20 2.92 -6.86
N VAL A 184 9.41 3.24 -6.40
CA VAL A 184 9.95 2.79 -5.12
C VAL A 184 9.78 3.91 -4.10
N ARG A 185 9.27 3.58 -2.92
CA ARG A 185 9.23 4.49 -1.77
C ARG A 185 10.39 4.16 -0.84
N TYR A 186 11.07 5.16 -0.32
CA TYR A 186 12.21 4.93 0.56
C TYR A 186 12.35 6.00 1.63
N ALA A 187 13.13 5.68 2.66
CA ALA A 187 13.62 6.63 3.65
C ALA A 187 15.05 6.27 4.04
N VAL A 188 15.78 7.28 4.49
CA VAL A 188 17.16 7.13 4.96
C VAL A 188 17.23 7.64 6.39
N SER A 189 17.72 6.80 7.30
CA SER A 189 18.04 7.19 8.67
C SER A 189 19.55 7.19 8.87
N ARG A 190 20.01 8.09 9.74
CA ARG A 190 21.41 8.29 10.05
C ARG A 190 21.57 8.29 11.56
N GLU A 191 22.52 7.50 12.05
CA GLU A 191 22.96 7.53 13.43
C GLU A 191 24.40 8.01 13.46
N GLY A 192 24.66 9.04 14.27
CA GLY A 192 26.00 9.63 14.39
C GLY A 192 27.00 8.56 14.84
N GLY A 193 28.01 8.30 14.02
CA GLY A 193 29.00 7.25 14.27
C GLY A 193 30.31 7.77 14.85
N GLY A 194 31.27 6.84 15.00
CA GLY A 194 32.62 7.11 15.50
C GLY A 194 33.55 7.66 14.41
N SER A 195 34.86 7.38 14.52
CA SER A 195 35.86 7.81 13.53
C SER A 195 35.71 7.18 12.13
N GLY A 196 34.77 6.25 11.96
CA GLY A 196 34.44 5.59 10.70
C GLY A 196 33.41 6.31 9.82
N GLY A 197 32.77 7.36 10.33
CA GLY A 197 31.66 8.05 9.65
C GLY A 197 30.31 7.75 10.30
N ASP A 198 29.23 8.20 9.67
CA ASP A 198 27.88 7.98 10.16
C ASP A 198 27.37 6.61 9.72
N ALA A 199 26.68 5.91 10.63
CA ALA A 199 25.92 4.72 10.28
C ALA A 199 24.67 5.13 9.51
N ILE A 200 24.47 4.53 8.35
CA ILE A 200 23.36 4.85 7.46
C ILE A 200 22.54 3.59 7.24
N THR A 201 21.23 3.73 7.43
CA THR A 201 20.24 2.73 7.06
C THR A 201 19.30 3.32 6.03
N MET A 202 19.16 2.65 4.90
CA MET A 202 18.15 2.98 3.90
C MET A 202 17.12 1.87 3.84
N ARG A 203 15.84 2.23 3.93
CA ARG A 203 14.71 1.31 3.77
C ARG A 203 13.96 1.69 2.52
N ALA A 204 13.67 0.72 1.66
CA ALA A 204 12.97 0.91 0.42
C ALA A 204 11.92 -0.17 0.15
N GLU A 205 10.85 0.21 -0.53
CA GLU A 205 9.74 -0.69 -0.86
C GLU A 205 9.33 -0.54 -2.32
N ARG A 206 9.30 -1.69 -3.00
CA ARG A 206 8.84 -1.83 -4.39
C ARG A 206 7.62 -2.75 -4.45
N PRO A 207 6.51 -2.35 -5.10
CA PRO A 207 5.42 -3.24 -5.41
C PRO A 207 5.87 -4.45 -6.26
N SER A 208 5.23 -5.60 -6.06
CA SER A 208 5.43 -6.84 -6.82
C SER A 208 4.09 -7.56 -6.98
N THR A 209 3.99 -8.47 -7.94
CA THR A 209 2.80 -9.32 -8.13
C THR A 209 2.51 -10.21 -6.92
N SER A 210 3.53 -10.50 -6.11
CA SER A 210 3.41 -11.38 -4.93
C SER A 210 3.36 -10.62 -3.60
N GLY A 211 3.36 -9.28 -3.63
CA GLY A 211 3.34 -8.44 -2.42
C GLY A 211 4.23 -7.20 -2.56
N VAL A 212 4.88 -6.80 -1.46
CA VAL A 212 5.85 -5.69 -1.45
C VAL A 212 7.24 -6.25 -1.17
N LEU A 213 8.19 -5.97 -2.06
CA LEU A 213 9.61 -6.22 -1.81
C LEU A 213 10.14 -5.11 -0.91
N ALA A 214 10.57 -5.47 0.29
CA ALA A 214 11.19 -4.57 1.24
C ALA A 214 12.70 -4.79 1.25
N LEU A 215 13.44 -3.75 0.89
CA LEU A 215 14.90 -3.70 0.95
C LEU A 215 15.34 -2.86 2.14
N GLU A 216 16.35 -3.35 2.84
CA GLU A 216 17.05 -2.61 3.88
C GLU A 216 18.55 -2.66 3.58
N TRP A 217 19.16 -1.50 3.40
CA TRP A 217 20.59 -1.31 3.19
C TRP A 217 21.21 -0.74 4.46
N HIS A 218 22.38 -1.25 4.83
CA HIS A 218 23.17 -0.82 5.98
C HIS A 218 24.62 -0.60 5.59
N GLY A 219 25.21 0.51 6.01
CA GLY A 219 26.62 0.79 5.80
C GLY A 219 27.08 2.05 6.54
N GLU A 220 28.34 2.41 6.34
CA GLU A 220 28.93 3.64 6.87
C GLU A 220 29.24 4.59 5.72
N ALA A 221 29.09 5.89 5.93
CA ALA A 221 29.53 6.92 5.00
C ALA A 221 30.17 8.09 5.74
N GLU A 222 30.96 8.89 5.01
CA GLU A 222 31.52 10.11 5.56
C GLU A 222 30.42 11.04 6.12
N ALA A 223 30.77 11.75 7.19
CA ALA A 223 29.83 12.60 7.90
C ALA A 223 29.20 13.65 6.96
N GLY A 224 27.87 13.68 6.92
CA GLY A 224 27.10 14.57 6.04
C GLY A 224 26.95 14.13 4.58
N ILE A 225 27.58 13.02 4.13
CA ILE A 225 27.46 12.51 2.77
C ILE A 225 26.44 11.36 2.72
N GLU A 226 25.42 11.47 1.86
CA GLU A 226 24.46 10.39 1.60
C GLU A 226 24.99 9.52 0.44
N PRO A 227 25.04 8.18 0.57
CA PRO A 227 25.33 7.27 -0.52
C PRO A 227 24.35 7.45 -1.68
N ASP A 228 24.77 7.19 -2.91
CA ASP A 228 23.87 7.25 -4.08
C ASP A 228 22.94 6.03 -4.19
N PHE A 229 23.24 4.97 -3.43
CA PHE A 229 22.50 3.71 -3.35
C PHE A 229 22.33 3.01 -4.71
N VAL A 230 23.23 3.25 -5.66
CA VAL A 230 23.13 2.69 -7.03
C VAL A 230 23.01 1.17 -7.01
N GLU A 231 23.80 0.50 -6.18
CA GLU A 231 23.77 -0.95 -6.01
C GLU A 231 22.45 -1.44 -5.40
N ALA A 232 21.86 -0.67 -4.48
CA ALA A 232 20.58 -1.02 -3.87
C ALA A 232 19.43 -0.91 -4.86
N TRP A 233 19.45 0.11 -5.73
CA TRP A 233 18.46 0.24 -6.79
C TRP A 233 18.63 -0.84 -7.86
N ALA A 234 19.86 -1.19 -8.22
CA ALA A 234 20.13 -2.28 -9.14
C ALA A 234 19.62 -3.62 -8.59
N LEU A 235 19.92 -3.93 -7.32
CA LEU A 235 19.42 -5.14 -6.66
C LEU A 235 17.89 -5.15 -6.60
N LEU A 236 17.27 -4.08 -6.11
CA LEU A 236 15.81 -4.02 -5.98
C LEU A 236 15.13 -4.17 -7.34
N GLY A 237 15.73 -3.64 -8.42
CA GLY A 237 15.27 -3.82 -9.79
C GLY A 237 15.35 -5.27 -10.28
N ALA A 238 16.40 -6.00 -9.91
CA ALA A 238 16.69 -7.35 -10.37
C ALA A 238 16.04 -8.48 -9.54
N VAL A 239 15.59 -8.19 -8.31
CA VAL A 239 14.97 -9.21 -7.45
C VAL A 239 13.59 -9.59 -8.00
N GLU A 240 13.33 -10.88 -8.17
CA GLU A 240 12.04 -11.39 -8.61
C GLU A 240 11.60 -12.61 -7.79
N CYS A 241 10.33 -12.99 -7.97
CA CYS A 241 9.81 -14.25 -7.49
C CYS A 241 10.15 -15.36 -8.50
N GLY A 242 11.10 -16.22 -8.12
CA GLY A 242 11.38 -17.46 -8.83
C GLY A 242 10.35 -18.55 -8.50
N THR A 243 10.08 -19.40 -9.49
CA THR A 243 9.33 -20.67 -9.36
C THR A 243 10.24 -21.82 -9.01
#